data_AF-A0A4U6CY34-F1
#
_entry.id   AF-A0A4U6CY34-F1
#
_cell.length_a   1.000
_cell.length_b   1.000
_cell.length_c   1.000
_cell.angle_alpha   90.00
_cell.angle_beta   90.00
_cell.angle_gamma   90.00
#
_symmetry.space_group_name_H-M   'P 1'
#
loop_
_entity.id
_entity.type
_entity.pdbx_description
1 polymer ?
#
loop_
_entity_poly.entity_id
_entity_poly.type
_entity_poly.pdbx_seq_one_letter_code
_entity_poly.pdbx_strand_id
1 'polypeptide(L)'
;MIHEKVFTLKNRREVKVIFKATYLPTTQKLKTDYEILIREPGEKLFREPIGISHPKYWKLQTVSKEQGRELILLYSGISHKQLQSAENEFNQLMLMPA
;
A
#
# COMPACT_ATOMS: atom_id res chain seq x y z
N MET A 1 -1.63 15.15 -1.11
CA MET A 1 -0.44 14.84 -0.30
C MET A 1 -0.09 13.37 -0.50
N ILE A 2 1.20 13.02 -0.49
CA ILE A 2 1.68 11.64 -0.59
C ILE A 2 2.63 11.38 0.57
N HIS A 3 2.51 10.20 1.20
CA HIS A 3 3.43 9.73 2.23
C HIS A 3 3.84 8.29 1.93
N GLU A 4 5.13 8.01 1.98
CA GLU A 4 5.69 6.69 1.73
C GLU A 4 6.34 6.15 2.99
N LYS A 5 6.07 4.86 3.28
CA LYS A 5 6.74 4.13 4.36
C LYS A 5 7.27 2.80 3.85
N VAL A 6 8.54 2.53 4.12
CA VAL A 6 9.21 1.28 3.72
C VAL A 6 9.47 0.42 4.96
N PHE A 7 9.07 -0.84 4.87
CA PHE A 7 9.33 -1.88 5.86
C PHE A 7 10.33 -2.88 5.31
N THR A 8 11.42 -3.13 6.02
CA THR A 8 12.36 -4.23 5.70
C THR A 8 11.99 -5.45 6.53
N LEU A 9 11.59 -6.54 5.87
CA LEU A 9 11.23 -7.80 6.51
C LEU A 9 12.48 -8.65 6.83
N LYS A 10 12.31 -9.68 7.67
CA LYS A 10 13.41 -10.57 8.10
C LYS A 10 14.13 -11.26 6.94
N ASN A 11 13.42 -11.55 5.85
CA ASN A 11 13.97 -12.15 4.64
C ASN A 11 14.60 -11.12 3.68
N ARG A 12 14.85 -9.89 4.13
CA ARG A 12 15.36 -8.75 3.35
C ARG A 12 14.44 -8.26 2.23
N ARG A 13 13.21 -8.79 2.15
CA ARG A 13 12.18 -8.21 1.29
C ARG A 13 11.79 -6.85 1.85
N GLU A 14 11.69 -5.87 0.96
CA GLU A 14 11.19 -4.55 1.32
C GLU A 14 9.77 -4.38 0.84
N VAL A 15 8.94 -3.76 1.68
CA VAL A 15 7.55 -3.46 1.38
C VAL A 15 7.34 -1.97 1.55
N LYS A 16 6.98 -1.30 0.46
CA LYS A 16 6.66 0.12 0.44
C LYS A 16 5.14 0.29 0.46
N VAL A 17 4.64 1.05 1.43
CA VAL A 17 3.25 1.50 1.48
C VAL A 17 3.21 2.98 1.11
N ILE A 18 2.36 3.35 0.16
CA ILE A 18 2.21 4.73 -0.33
C ILE A 18 0.79 5.17 -0.03
N PHE A 19 0.63 6.11 0.90
CA PHE A 19 -0.65 6.76 1.17
C PHE A 19 -0.80 8.01 0.32
N LYS A 20 -1.98 8.18 -0.27
CA LYS A 20 -2.33 9.33 -1.12
C LYS A 20 -3.62 9.96 -0.60
N ALA A 21 -3.55 11.24 -0.25
CA ALA A 21 -4.74 12.06 -0.03
C ALA A 21 -5.01 12.95 -1.24
N THR A 22 -6.22 12.80 -1.78
CA THR A 22 -6.74 13.60 -2.90
C THR A 22 -7.95 14.40 -2.42
N TYR A 23 -7.90 15.72 -2.60
CA TYR A 23 -9.06 16.56 -2.35
C TYR A 23 -10.05 16.42 -3.51
N LEU A 24 -11.31 16.13 -3.20
CA LEU A 24 -12.39 16.03 -4.20
C LEU A 24 -13.20 17.33 -4.18
N PRO A 25 -13.03 18.24 -5.16
CA PRO A 25 -13.68 19.56 -5.13
C PRO A 25 -15.21 19.47 -5.13
N THR A 26 -15.75 18.47 -5.82
CA THR A 26 -17.20 18.26 -5.97
C THR A 26 -17.90 17.87 -4.67
N THR A 27 -17.20 17.18 -3.77
CA THR A 27 -17.78 16.73 -2.49
C THR A 27 -17.19 17.47 -1.29
N GLN A 28 -16.21 18.34 -1.53
CA GLN A 28 -15.38 19.00 -0.51
C GLN A 28 -14.77 18.03 0.51
N LYS A 29 -14.59 16.76 0.12
CA LYS A 29 -14.05 15.70 0.98
C LYS A 29 -12.63 15.36 0.60
N LEU A 30 -11.85 15.03 1.61
CA LEU A 30 -10.55 14.40 1.42
C LEU A 30 -10.75 12.90 1.24
N LYS A 31 -10.25 12.36 0.12
CA LYS A 31 -10.22 10.92 -0.13
C LYS A 31 -8.80 10.41 0.09
N THR A 32 -8.65 9.47 1.01
CA THR A 32 -7.40 8.74 1.24
C THR A 32 -7.45 7.39 0.52
N ASP A 33 -6.39 7.03 -0.19
CA ASP A 33 -6.15 5.70 -0.74
C ASP A 33 -4.71 5.27 -0.42
N TYR A 34 -4.41 3.99 -0.56
CA TYR A 34 -3.06 3.47 -0.38
C TYR A 34 -2.70 2.42 -1.45
N GLU A 35 -1.41 2.34 -1.72
CA GLU A 35 -0.81 1.34 -2.61
C GLU A 35 0.30 0.60 -1.87
N ILE A 36 0.47 -0.69 -2.18
CA ILE A 36 1.53 -1.52 -1.61
C ILE A 36 2.40 -2.01 -2.75
N LEU A 37 3.71 -1.80 -2.62
CA LEU A 37 4.74 -2.31 -3.53
C LEU A 37 5.75 -3.14 -2.74
N ILE A 38 6.39 -4.08 -3.41
CA ILE A 38 7.44 -4.93 -2.86
C ILE A 38 8.72 -4.81 -3.68
N ARG A 39 9.85 -5.10 -3.04
CA ARG A 39 11.14 -5.31 -3.68
C ARG A 39 11.77 -6.52 -3.04
N GLU A 40 11.97 -7.57 -3.83
CA GLU A 40 12.66 -8.77 -3.37
C GLU A 40 14.18 -8.53 -3.28
N PRO A 41 14.91 -9.31 -2.46
CA PRO A 41 16.36 -9.19 -2.37
C PRO A 41 17.01 -9.36 -3.75
N GLY A 42 17.76 -8.35 -4.19
CA GLY A 42 18.43 -8.33 -5.50
C GLY A 42 17.60 -7.68 -6.62
N GLU A 43 16.33 -7.35 -6.39
CA GLU A 43 15.57 -6.51 -7.33
C GLU A 43 16.00 -5.05 -7.21
N LYS A 44 16.08 -4.34 -8.34
CA LYS A 44 16.43 -2.90 -8.36
C LYS A 44 15.23 -2.01 -8.08
N LEU A 45 14.04 -2.43 -8.51
CA LEU A 45 12.83 -1.60 -8.53
C LEU A 45 11.72 -2.23 -7.70
N PHE A 46 10.88 -1.37 -7.13
CA PHE A 46 9.63 -1.78 -6.49
C PHE A 46 8.60 -2.18 -7.55
N ARG A 47 7.81 -3.21 -7.25
CA ARG A 47 6.73 -3.72 -8.10
C ARG A 47 5.52 -4.12 -7.27
N GLU A 48 4.39 -4.35 -7.92
CA GLU A 48 3.20 -4.85 -7.24
C GLU A 48 3.44 -6.24 -6.64
N PRO A 49 2.87 -6.55 -5.46
CA PRO A 49 2.94 -7.89 -4.87
C PRO A 49 2.34 -8.97 -5.79
N ILE A 50 1.29 -8.61 -6.51
CA ILE A 50 0.61 -9.47 -7.49
C ILE A 50 0.42 -8.66 -8.78
N GLY A 51 1.44 -8.63 -9.63
CA GLY A 51 1.35 -8.03 -10.97
C GLY A 51 0.85 -9.02 -12.03
N ILE A 52 0.74 -8.58 -13.29
CA ILE A 52 0.22 -9.37 -14.43
C ILE A 52 0.97 -10.71 -14.62
N SER A 53 2.28 -10.73 -14.36
CA SER A 53 3.12 -11.93 -14.46
C SER A 53 2.97 -12.89 -13.27
N HIS A 54 2.25 -12.51 -12.22
CA HIS A 54 2.09 -13.32 -11.02
C HIS A 54 1.06 -14.45 -11.26
N PRO A 55 1.34 -15.71 -10.88
CA PRO A 55 0.42 -16.84 -11.08
C PRO A 55 -0.97 -16.70 -10.45
N LYS A 56 -1.12 -15.76 -9.52
CA LYS A 56 -2.37 -15.44 -8.83
C LYS A 56 -3.03 -14.13 -9.32
N TYR A 57 -2.54 -13.51 -10.39
CA TYR A 57 -3.11 -12.27 -10.93
C TYR A 57 -4.59 -12.42 -11.29
N TRP A 58 -4.98 -13.57 -11.84
CA TRP A 58 -6.37 -13.88 -12.16
C TRP A 58 -7.31 -13.72 -10.94
N LYS A 59 -6.82 -13.96 -9.72
CA LYS A 59 -7.63 -13.79 -8.51
C LYS A 59 -8.01 -12.33 -8.28
N LEU A 60 -7.13 -11.38 -8.61
CA LEU A 60 -7.43 -9.95 -8.47
C LEU A 60 -8.52 -9.50 -9.46
N GLN A 61 -8.66 -10.18 -10.60
CA GLN A 61 -9.68 -9.85 -11.59
C GLN A 61 -11.08 -10.34 -11.19
N THR A 62 -11.16 -11.36 -10.33
CA THR A 62 -12.41 -12.03 -9.95
C THR A 62 -13.02 -11.56 -8.63
N VAL A 63 -12.32 -10.71 -7.88
CA VAL A 63 -12.69 -10.32 -6.52
C VAL A 63 -13.03 -8.83 -6.43
N SER A 64 -13.72 -8.42 -5.36
CA SER A 64 -13.97 -7.01 -5.09
C SER A 64 -12.67 -6.23 -4.81
N LYS A 65 -12.72 -4.90 -4.84
CA LYS A 65 -11.56 -4.06 -4.55
C LYS A 65 -11.02 -4.31 -3.13
N GLU A 66 -11.91 -4.50 -2.16
CA GLU A 66 -11.58 -4.76 -0.76
C GLU A 66 -10.89 -6.12 -0.61
N GLN A 67 -11.45 -7.16 -1.23
CA GLN A 67 -10.85 -8.50 -1.26
C GLN A 67 -9.49 -8.50 -1.98
N GLY A 68 -9.36 -7.74 -3.07
CA GLY A 68 -8.11 -7.55 -3.78
C GLY A 68 -7.04 -6.89 -2.91
N ARG A 69 -7.40 -5.86 -2.13
CA ARG A 69 -6.50 -5.22 -1.17
C ARG A 69 -6.03 -6.18 -0.08
N GLU A 70 -6.92 -7.00 0.46
CA GLU A 70 -6.55 -8.04 1.43
C GLU A 70 -5.59 -9.07 0.83
N LEU A 71 -5.78 -9.48 -0.42
CA LEU A 71 -4.83 -10.34 -1.13
C LEU A 71 -3.48 -9.66 -1.32
N ILE A 72 -3.45 -8.40 -1.74
CA ILE A 72 -2.21 -7.65 -1.92
C ILE A 72 -1.46 -7.53 -0.59
N LEU A 73 -2.16 -7.20 0.50
CA LEU A 73 -1.60 -7.12 1.85
C LEU A 73 -1.00 -8.45 2.28
N LEU A 74 -1.76 -9.54 2.13
CA LEU A 74 -1.29 -10.89 2.45
C LEU A 74 -0.01 -11.24 1.67
N TYR A 75 0.00 -11.02 0.36
CA TYR A 75 1.15 -11.34 -0.48
C TYR A 75 2.33 -10.41 -0.25
N SER A 76 2.12 -9.18 0.22
CA SER A 76 3.19 -8.24 0.58
C SER A 76 4.02 -8.70 1.80
N GLY A 77 3.40 -9.44 2.72
CA GLY A 77 4.07 -9.96 3.92
C GLY A 77 4.12 -9.00 5.11
N ILE A 78 3.51 -7.81 5.03
CA ILE A 78 3.29 -6.96 6.21
C ILE A 78 1.95 -7.29 6.88
N SER A 79 1.88 -7.07 8.20
CA SER A 79 0.66 -7.26 8.99
C SER A 79 -0.27 -6.04 8.93
N HIS A 80 -1.57 -6.25 9.21
CA HIS A 80 -2.52 -5.14 9.40
C HIS A 80 -2.06 -4.11 10.44
N LYS A 81 -1.35 -4.53 11.49
CA LYS A 81 -0.80 -3.62 12.50
C LYS A 81 0.26 -2.68 11.92
N GLN A 82 1.11 -3.18 11.03
CA GLN A 82 2.11 -2.34 10.34
C GLN A 82 1.44 -1.37 9.38
N LEU A 83 0.40 -1.82 8.65
CA LEU A 83 -0.39 -0.96 7.79
C LEU A 83 -1.10 0.16 8.58
N GLN A 84 -1.78 -0.18 9.68
CA GLN A 84 -2.43 0.79 10.56
C GLN A 84 -1.43 1.77 11.18
N SER A 85 -0.23 1.32 11.54
CA SER A 85 0.82 2.22 12.03
C SER A 85 1.24 3.23 10.97
N ALA A 86 1.36 2.82 9.70
CA ALA A 86 1.66 3.72 8.60
C ALA A 86 0.50 4.70 8.31
N GLU A 87 -0.75 4.21 8.40
CA GLU A 87 -1.95 5.04 8.25
C GLU A 87 -2.05 6.10 9.35
N ASN A 88 -1.77 5.73 10.60
CA ASN A 88 -1.78 6.67 11.72
C ASN A 88 -0.72 7.76 11.57
N GLU A 89 0.49 7.40 11.14
CA GLU A 89 1.55 8.37 10.83
C GLU A 89 1.11 9.33 9.73
N PHE A 90 0.51 8.81 8.65
CA PHE A 90 -0.05 9.63 7.59
C PHE A 90 -1.14 10.59 8.09
N ASN A 91 -2.08 10.10 8.91
CA ASN A 91 -3.14 10.91 9.47
C ASN A 91 -2.62 12.01 10.39
N GLN A 92 -1.56 11.74 11.17
CA GLN A 92 -0.89 12.76 11.99
C GLN A 92 -0.27 13.85 11.12
N LEU A 93 0.42 13.47 10.03
CA LEU A 93 0.99 14.42 9.08
C LEU A 93 -0.07 15.26 8.37
N MET A 94 -1.27 14.71 8.15
CA MET A 94 -2.41 15.42 7.58
C MET A 94 -3.08 16.40 8.57
N LEU A 95 -3.01 16.11 9.88
CA LEU A 95 -3.62 16.92 10.94
C LEU A 95 -2.71 18.05 11.45
N MET A 96 -1.41 17.98 11.17
CA MET A 96 -0.48 19.06 11.47
C MET A 96 -0.54 20.10 10.34
N PRO A 97 -1.11 21.31 10.58
CA PRO A 97 -0.93 22.41 9.62
C PRO A 97 0.57 22.77 9.55
N ALA A 98 1.06 22.95 8.32
CA ALA A 98 2.39 23.49 8.05
C ALA A 98 2.51 24.95 8.49
#